data_AF-A0AAV7KB81-F1
#
_entry.id   AF-A0AAV7KB81-F1
#
_cell.length_a   1.000
_cell.length_b   1.000
_cell.length_c   1.000
_cell.angle_alpha   90.00
_cell.angle_beta   90.00
_cell.angle_gamma   90.00
#
_symmetry.space_group_name_H-M   'P 1'
#
loop_
_entity.id
_entity.type
_entity.pdbx_description
1 polymer ?
#
loop_
_entity_poly.entity_id
_entity_poly.type
_entity_poly.pdbx_seq_one_letter_code
_entity_poly.pdbx_strand_id
1 'polypeptide(L)'
;MQVYVDVSHKENQSILITGESGAGKTENAKKVIQYFASVARAVTGTKQSEFANLEEKVIQANPVLEAFGNARTIRNDNSSRFGKFIRIHFSNTGRIAGADIEYYLLEKSRVIQQ
;
A
#
# COMPACT_ATOMS: atom_id res chain seq x y z
N MET A 1 -2.84 -2.45 -14.13
CA MET A 1 -2.36 -3.59 -14.94
C MET A 1 -1.39 -3.18 -16.06
N GLN A 2 -1.40 -1.91 -16.50
CA GLN A 2 -0.43 -1.32 -17.43
C GLN A 2 0.84 -0.77 -16.75
N VAL A 3 0.74 -0.44 -15.46
CA VAL A 3 1.76 0.29 -14.68
C VAL A 3 3.11 -0.42 -14.53
N TYR A 4 3.15 -1.76 -14.46
CA TYR A 4 4.45 -2.46 -14.37
C TYR A 4 5.20 -2.44 -15.70
N VAL A 5 4.49 -2.44 -16.83
CA VAL A 5 5.09 -2.34 -18.15
C VAL A 5 5.74 -0.97 -18.33
N ASP A 6 5.13 0.08 -17.77
CA ASP A 6 5.67 1.45 -17.82
C ASP A 6 6.88 1.70 -16.90
N VAL A 7 7.18 0.80 -15.94
CA VAL A 7 8.44 0.88 -15.17
C VAL A 7 9.66 0.77 -16.11
N SER A 8 9.49 0.18 -17.30
CA SER A 8 10.53 0.15 -18.35
C SER A 8 10.89 1.54 -18.90
N HIS A 9 10.03 2.55 -18.74
CA HIS A 9 10.26 3.94 -19.16
C HIS A 9 11.10 4.76 -18.15
N LYS A 10 11.57 4.14 -17.05
CA LYS A 10 12.41 4.77 -16.01
C LYS A 10 11.78 5.98 -15.29
N GLU A 11 10.47 6.13 -15.36
CA GLU A 11 9.73 7.14 -14.61
C GLU A 11 8.94 6.51 -13.45
N ASN A 12 8.84 7.25 -12.33
CA ASN A 12 8.05 6.81 -11.18
C ASN A 12 6.56 6.75 -11.54
N GLN A 13 5.91 5.67 -11.16
CA GLN A 13 4.49 5.44 -11.44
C GLN A 13 3.65 5.54 -10.16
N SER A 14 2.39 5.97 -10.29
CA SER A 14 1.45 6.03 -9.17
C SER A 14 0.13 5.35 -9.51
N ILE A 15 -0.44 4.64 -8.53
CA ILE A 15 -1.79 4.09 -8.60
C ILE A 15 -2.63 4.77 -7.54
N LEU A 16 -3.66 5.50 -7.96
CA LEU A 16 -4.62 6.12 -7.06
C LEU A 16 -5.85 5.21 -6.90
N ILE A 17 -6.08 4.73 -5.67
CA ILE A 17 -7.25 3.90 -5.34
C ILE A 17 -8.28 4.79 -4.63
N THR A 18 -9.31 5.20 -5.35
CA THR A 18 -10.42 6.01 -4.82
C THR A 18 -11.63 5.14 -4.50
N GLY A 19 -12.58 5.71 -3.75
CA GLY A 19 -13.83 5.05 -3.38
C GLY A 19 -14.35 5.52 -2.03
N GLU A 20 -15.64 5.32 -1.80
CA GLU A 20 -16.28 5.66 -0.53
C GLU A 20 -15.75 4.81 0.64
N SER A 21 -16.14 5.19 1.85
CA SER A 21 -15.86 4.40 3.06
C SER A 21 -16.45 2.99 2.89
N GLY A 22 -15.68 1.94 3.16
CA GLY A 22 -16.12 0.56 2.97
C GLY A 22 -15.98 0.00 1.55
N ALA A 23 -15.59 0.80 0.54
CA ALA A 23 -15.46 0.34 -0.86
C ALA A 23 -14.30 -0.65 -1.13
N GLY A 24 -13.60 -1.13 -0.09
CA GLY A 24 -12.51 -2.10 -0.24
C GLY A 24 -11.17 -1.51 -0.70
N LYS A 25 -10.93 -0.21 -0.52
CA LYS A 25 -9.66 0.45 -0.92
C LYS A 25 -8.42 -0.23 -0.33
N THR A 26 -8.44 -0.51 0.97
CA THR A 26 -7.33 -1.16 1.69
C THR A 26 -7.06 -2.57 1.16
N GLU A 27 -8.12 -3.34 0.90
CA GLU A 27 -8.01 -4.69 0.36
C GLU A 27 -7.48 -4.71 -1.07
N ASN A 28 -7.92 -3.75 -1.90
CA ASN A 28 -7.37 -3.60 -3.25
C ASN A 28 -5.89 -3.18 -3.23
N ALA A 29 -5.50 -2.30 -2.31
CA ALA A 29 -4.08 -1.92 -2.15
C ALA A 29 -3.20 -3.14 -1.81
N LYS A 30 -3.68 -4.03 -0.91
CA LYS A 30 -2.99 -5.31 -0.60
C LYS A 30 -2.79 -6.17 -1.85
N LYS A 31 -3.85 -6.36 -2.65
CA LYS A 31 -3.79 -7.14 -3.90
C LYS A 31 -2.84 -6.56 -4.94
N VAL A 32 -2.76 -5.23 -5.04
CA VAL A 32 -1.82 -4.54 -5.94
C VAL A 32 -0.38 -4.82 -5.53
N ILE A 33 -0.06 -4.78 -4.23
CA ILE A 33 1.28 -5.11 -3.71
C ILE A 33 1.62 -6.58 -4.00
N GLN A 34 0.69 -7.50 -3.76
CA GLN A 34 0.85 -8.94 -4.06
C GLN A 34 1.13 -9.17 -5.55
N TYR A 35 0.42 -8.45 -6.43
CA TYR A 35 0.65 -8.52 -7.87
C TYR A 35 2.06 -8.06 -8.24
N PHE A 36 2.52 -6.92 -7.72
CA PHE A 36 3.88 -6.44 -7.96
C PHE A 36 4.95 -7.41 -7.48
N ALA A 37 4.76 -8.02 -6.31
CA ALA A 37 5.65 -9.07 -5.82
C ALA A 37 5.67 -10.29 -6.75
N SER A 38 4.51 -10.72 -7.26
CA SER A 38 4.40 -11.83 -8.20
C SER A 38 5.11 -11.56 -9.53
N VAL A 39 4.90 -10.38 -10.12
CA VAL A 39 5.52 -10.03 -11.42
C VAL A 39 7.03 -9.85 -11.27
N ALA A 40 7.50 -9.18 -10.21
CA ALA A 40 8.93 -9.03 -9.94
C ALA A 40 9.62 -10.40 -9.81
N ARG A 41 8.96 -11.39 -9.20
CA ARG A 41 9.47 -12.78 -9.11
C ARG A 41 9.61 -13.42 -10.49
N ALA A 42 8.58 -13.30 -11.34
CA ALA A 42 8.58 -13.88 -12.68
C ALA A 42 9.75 -13.36 -13.55
N VAL A 43 10.09 -12.06 -13.42
CA VAL A 43 11.18 -11.44 -14.18
C VAL A 43 12.56 -11.86 -13.68
N THR A 44 12.70 -12.17 -12.38
CA THR A 44 14.01 -12.21 -11.72
C THR A 44 14.43 -13.59 -11.22
N GLY A 45 13.56 -14.59 -11.36
CA GLY A 45 13.79 -15.98 -10.95
C GLY A 45 13.95 -16.19 -9.44
N THR A 46 13.56 -15.19 -8.64
CA THR A 46 13.91 -15.12 -7.22
C THR A 46 12.98 -16.01 -6.37
N LYS A 47 13.55 -16.68 -5.34
CA LYS A 47 12.81 -17.60 -4.45
C LYS A 47 11.77 -16.84 -3.59
N GLN A 48 10.71 -17.55 -3.21
CA GLN A 48 9.51 -17.01 -2.54
C GLN A 48 9.78 -16.29 -1.21
N SER A 49 10.87 -16.63 -0.52
CA SER A 49 11.15 -16.22 0.86
C SER A 49 11.42 -14.72 1.04
N GLU A 50 12.00 -14.03 0.06
CA GLU A 50 12.34 -12.61 0.21
C GLU A 50 11.15 -11.67 -0.06
N PHE A 51 10.25 -12.07 -0.96
CA PHE A 51 9.11 -11.25 -1.39
C PHE A 51 7.90 -11.39 -0.48
N ALA A 52 7.67 -12.60 0.06
CA ALA A 52 6.67 -12.82 1.10
C ALA A 52 6.92 -11.91 2.32
N ASN A 53 8.20 -11.64 2.63
CA ASN A 53 8.59 -10.77 3.73
C ASN A 53 8.14 -9.31 3.55
N LEU A 54 8.18 -8.76 2.33
CA LEU A 54 7.76 -7.38 2.11
C LEU A 54 6.25 -7.20 2.25
N GLU A 55 5.47 -8.08 1.63
CA GLU A 55 4.02 -8.10 1.77
C GLU A 55 3.64 -8.23 3.24
N GLU A 56 4.23 -9.21 3.92
CA GLU A 56 3.97 -9.47 5.33
C GLU A 56 4.29 -8.25 6.19
N LYS A 57 5.43 -7.58 5.96
CA LYS A 57 5.80 -6.34 6.67
C LYS A 57 4.79 -5.21 6.44
N VAL A 58 4.32 -5.01 5.20
CA VAL A 58 3.32 -3.96 4.91
C VAL A 58 1.97 -4.30 5.56
N ILE A 59 1.60 -5.58 5.60
CA ILE A 59 0.38 -6.05 6.26
C ILE A 59 0.50 -5.93 7.79
N GLN A 60 1.64 -6.31 8.37
CA GLN A 60 1.93 -6.23 9.81
C GLN A 60 1.97 -4.78 10.32
N ALA A 61 2.25 -3.80 9.45
CA ALA A 61 2.15 -2.39 9.82
C ALA A 61 0.68 -1.94 10.00
N ASN A 62 -0.29 -2.57 9.32
CA ASN A 62 -1.68 -2.10 9.32
C ASN A 62 -2.33 -2.06 10.72
N PRO A 63 -2.25 -3.08 11.58
CA PRO A 63 -2.87 -3.03 12.91
C PRO A 63 -2.48 -1.79 13.72
N VAL A 64 -1.20 -1.42 13.71
CA VAL A 64 -0.72 -0.21 14.41
C VAL A 64 -1.32 1.04 13.76
N LEU A 65 -1.30 1.13 12.43
CA LEU A 65 -1.78 2.29 11.70
C LEU A 65 -3.30 2.48 11.81
N GLU A 66 -4.04 1.38 11.82
CA GLU A 66 -5.48 1.40 12.01
C GLU A 66 -5.82 1.80 13.44
N ALA A 67 -5.09 1.31 14.44
CA ALA A 67 -5.31 1.68 15.84
C ALA A 67 -5.14 3.19 16.11
N PHE A 68 -4.18 3.86 15.46
CA PHE A 68 -3.91 5.28 15.67
C PHE A 68 -4.61 6.21 14.66
N GLY A 69 -4.95 5.70 13.48
CA GLY A 69 -5.40 6.53 12.36
C GLY A 69 -6.81 6.22 11.86
N ASN A 70 -7.42 5.10 12.28
CA ASN A 70 -8.80 4.82 11.94
C ASN A 70 -9.74 5.24 13.07
N ALA A 71 -10.98 5.54 12.70
CA ALA A 71 -12.03 5.83 13.64
C ALA A 71 -13.38 5.33 13.13
N ARG A 72 -14.27 5.06 14.09
CA ARG A 72 -15.68 4.86 13.80
C ARG A 72 -16.31 6.18 13.35
N THR A 73 -17.07 6.11 12.27
CA THR A 73 -17.89 7.20 11.73
C THR A 73 -19.31 6.70 11.55
N ILE A 74 -20.25 7.60 11.23
CA ILE A 74 -21.66 7.23 10.99
C ILE A 74 -21.80 6.17 9.87
N ARG A 75 -20.90 6.15 8.88
CA ARG A 75 -21.00 5.31 7.68
C ARG A 75 -20.00 4.15 7.61
N ASN A 76 -19.04 4.08 8.54
CA ASN A 76 -18.00 3.05 8.55
C ASN A 76 -17.34 2.98 9.93
N ASP A 77 -17.33 1.79 10.52
CA ASP A 77 -16.79 1.53 11.84
C ASP A 77 -15.24 1.54 11.87
N ASN A 78 -14.59 1.41 10.73
CA ASN A 78 -13.13 1.42 10.60
C ASN A 78 -12.69 2.39 9.48
N SER A 79 -13.11 3.65 9.56
CA SER A 79 -12.79 4.66 8.54
C SER A 79 -11.39 5.23 8.78
N SER A 80 -10.48 5.06 7.81
CA SER A 80 -9.17 5.72 7.85
C SER A 80 -9.31 7.25 7.77
N ARG A 81 -8.70 7.94 8.74
CA ARG A 81 -8.71 9.41 8.87
C ARG A 81 -7.36 10.03 8.50
N PHE A 82 -6.61 9.35 7.64
CA PHE A 82 -5.34 9.78 7.06
C PHE A 82 -5.22 9.24 5.64
N GLY A 83 -4.49 9.95 4.79
CA GLY A 83 -4.01 9.44 3.51
C GLY A 83 -2.79 8.53 3.72
N LYS A 84 -2.76 7.40 3.02
CA LYS A 84 -1.65 6.44 3.05
C LYS A 84 -1.03 6.34 1.66
N PHE A 85 0.25 6.64 1.54
CA PHE A 85 1.01 6.49 0.30
C PHE A 85 2.07 5.41 0.50
N ILE A 86 1.97 4.32 -0.25
CA ILE A 86 2.91 3.20 -0.17
C ILE A 86 3.78 3.27 -1.41
N ARG A 87 5.09 3.46 -1.21
CA ARG A 87 6.08 3.42 -2.28
C ARG A 87 6.73 2.05 -2.31
N ILE A 88 6.80 1.45 -3.49
CA ILE A 88 7.52 0.20 -3.72
C ILE A 88 8.69 0.52 -4.64
N HIS A 89 9.90 0.25 -4.17
CA HIS A 89 11.13 0.52 -4.90
C HIS A 89 11.51 -0.70 -5.71
N PHE A 90 11.76 -0.50 -7.00
CA PHE A 90 12.32 -1.52 -7.87
C PHE A 90 13.75 -1.14 -8.23
N SER A 91 14.65 -2.13 -8.20
CA SER A 91 15.99 -2.01 -8.74
C SER A 91 15.97 -1.95 -10.27
N ASN A 92 17.10 -1.56 -10.87
CA ASN A 92 17.27 -1.51 -12.33
C ASN A 92 17.05 -2.88 -13.03
N THR A 93 17.05 -3.98 -12.29
CA THR A 93 16.80 -5.34 -12.80
C THR A 93 15.35 -5.79 -12.62
N GLY A 94 14.46 -4.92 -12.15
CA GLY A 94 13.05 -5.22 -11.89
C GLY A 94 12.79 -5.98 -10.58
N ARG A 95 13.82 -6.22 -9.75
CA ARG A 95 13.63 -6.77 -8.39
C ARG A 95 13.10 -5.71 -7.46
N ILE A 96 12.22 -6.08 -6.54
CA ILE A 96 11.80 -5.19 -5.45
C ILE A 96 13.00 -4.98 -4.50
N ALA A 97 13.41 -3.72 -4.32
CA ALA A 97 14.50 -3.30 -3.46
C ALA A 97 14.04 -2.90 -2.06
N GLY A 98 12.75 -2.55 -1.89
CA GLY A 98 12.17 -2.17 -0.60
C GLY A 98 10.81 -1.50 -0.75
N ALA A 99 10.21 -1.12 0.36
CA ALA A 99 9.03 -0.26 0.39
C ALA A 99 9.05 0.64 1.62
N ASP A 100 8.35 1.76 1.51
CA ASP A 100 8.13 2.68 2.61
C ASP A 100 6.73 3.29 2.53
N ILE A 101 6.25 3.77 3.67
CA ILE A 101 4.89 4.27 3.82
C ILE A 101 4.94 5.71 4.33
N GLU A 102 4.36 6.62 3.55
CA GLU A 102 4.14 8.00 3.96
C GLU A 102 2.67 8.22 4.32
N TYR A 103 2.45 9.12 5.28
CA TYR A 103 1.12 9.45 5.79
C TYR A 103 0.84 10.92 5.62
N TYR A 104 -0.40 11.22 5.24
CA TYR A 104 -0.83 12.56 4.88
C TYR A 104 -2.11 12.90 5.62
N LEU A 105 -2.23 14.17 6.03
CA LEU A 105 -3.50 14.78 6.44
C LEU A 105 -4.28 13.98 7.50
N LEU A 106 -3.61 13.55 8.57
CA LEU A 106 -4.29 12.97 9.73
C LEU A 106 -5.32 13.98 10.27
N GLU A 107 -6.57 13.54 10.47
CA GLU A 107 -7.65 14.36 11.02
C GLU A 107 -7.45 14.65 12.51
N LYS A 108 -6.54 15.58 12.82
CA LYS A 108 -6.16 15.92 14.20
C LYS A 108 -7.32 16.44 15.06
N SER A 109 -8.34 17.07 14.46
CA SER A 109 -9.52 17.56 15.19
C SER A 109 -10.25 16.42 15.92
N ARG A 110 -10.24 15.20 15.39
CA ARG A 110 -10.91 14.04 15.99
C ARG A 110 -10.34 13.64 17.35
N VAL A 111 -9.09 14.02 17.63
CA VAL A 111 -8.39 13.72 18.88
C VAL A 111 -9.10 14.36 20.08
N ILE A 112 -9.72 15.53 19.88
CA ILE A 112 -10.36 16.29 20.97
C ILE A 112 -11.88 16.40 20.85
N GLN A 113 -12.47 16.00 19.71
CA GLN A 113 -13.90 16.15 19.44
C GLN A 113 -14.38 15.05 18.47
N GLN A 114 -15.59 14.50 18.65
CA GLN A 114 -16.15 13.43 17.78
C GLN A 114 -17.37 13.85 16.99
#